data_AF-G2THP7-F1
#
_entry.id   AF-G2THP7-F1
#
_cell.length_a   1.000
_cell.length_b   1.000
_cell.length_c   1.000
_cell.angle_alpha   90.00
_cell.angle_beta   90.00
_cell.angle_gamma   90.00
#
_symmetry.space_group_name_H-M   'P 1'
#
loop_
_entity.id
_entity.type
_entity.pdbx_description
1 polymer ?
#
loop_
_entity_poly.entity_id
_entity_poly.type
_entity_poly.pdbx_seq_one_letter_code
_entity_poly.pdbx_strand_id
1 'polypeptide(L)' 'MPFPSKGEIYLMGRRRGIMSERFKEELAKDLGFYDVVQEEGWGGIKARDAGNMVKRAIELAEEHLASEKQSGNS' A
#
# COMPACT_ATOMS: atom_id res chain seq x y z
N MET A 1 19.43 29.68 9.78
CA MET A 1 18.53 28.53 9.61
C MET A 1 19.40 27.30 9.39
N PRO A 2 19.33 26.25 10.22
CA PRO A 2 20.12 25.04 10.03
C PRO A 2 19.57 24.19 8.88
N PHE A 3 20.47 23.52 8.16
CA PHE A 3 20.10 22.56 7.12
C PHE A 3 19.63 21.24 7.75
N PRO A 4 18.54 20.64 7.25
CA PRO A 4 18.00 19.40 7.78
C PRO A 4 18.99 18.23 7.61
N SER A 5 18.98 17.31 8.57
CA SER A 5 19.89 16.16 8.59
C SER A 5 19.51 15.12 7.52
N LYS A 6 20.46 14.24 7.13
CA LYS A 6 20.22 13.17 6.13
C LYS A 6 18.97 12.32 6.45
N GLY A 7 18.68 12.01 7.71
CA GLY A 7 17.48 11.26 8.09
C GLY A 7 16.17 12.05 7.87
N GLU A 8 16.22 13.37 7.99
CA GLU A 8 15.07 14.27 7.85
C GLU A 8 14.69 14.49 6.38
N ILE A 9 15.69 14.50 5.48
CA ILE A 9 15.49 14.48 4.02
C ILE A 9 14.85 13.16 3.55
N TYR A 10 15.23 12.02 4.16
CA TYR A 10 14.59 10.72 3.91
C TYR A 10 13.14 10.68 4.42
N LEU A 11 12.81 11.36 5.53
CA LEU A 11 11.44 11.49 6.04
C LEU A 11 10.57 12.40 5.15
N MET A 12 11.14 13.47 4.58
CA MET A 12 10.46 14.37 3.63
C MET A 12 10.18 13.71 2.26
N GLY A 13 11.00 12.74 1.84
CA GLY A 13 10.82 12.01 0.58
C GLY A 13 9.69 10.97 0.58
N ARG A 14 9.12 10.65 1.75
CA ARG A 14 7.89 9.84 1.87
C ARG A 14 6.68 10.68 1.48
N ARG A 15 6.57 11.02 0.20
CA ARG A 15 5.24 11.26 -0.38
C ARG A 15 4.41 10.04 0.00
N ARG A 16 3.35 10.27 0.77
CA ARG A 16 2.31 9.29 1.10
C ARG A 16 1.71 8.82 -0.21
N GLY A 17 2.38 7.88 -0.87
CA GLY A 17 1.72 7.00 -1.82
C GLY A 17 0.60 6.35 -1.03
N ILE A 18 -0.60 6.37 -1.60
CA ILE A 18 -1.82 5.84 -0.98
C ILE A 18 -1.63 4.36 -0.59
N MET A 19 -0.63 3.67 -1.16
CA MET A 19 -0.11 2.38 -0.72
C MET A 19 1.29 2.51 -0.11
N SER A 20 1.43 2.17 1.17
CA SER A 20 2.72 1.76 1.74
C SER A 20 3.12 0.40 1.16
N GLU A 21 4.42 0.10 1.02
CA GLU A 21 4.89 -1.24 0.63
C GLU A 21 4.27 -2.34 1.51
N ARG A 22 4.15 -2.05 2.81
CA ARG A 22 3.47 -2.91 3.78
C ARG A 22 2.05 -3.28 3.34
N PHE A 23 1.27 -2.34 2.81
CA PHE A 23 -0.12 -2.61 2.42
C PHE A 23 -0.20 -3.57 1.22
N LYS A 24 0.73 -3.47 0.27
CA LYS A 24 0.82 -4.44 -0.83
C LYS A 24 1.17 -5.83 -0.29
N GLU A 25 2.13 -5.92 0.63
CA GLU A 25 2.50 -7.20 1.25
C GLU A 25 1.35 -7.83 2.03
N GLU A 26 0.59 -7.05 2.79
CA GLU A 26 -0.58 -7.54 3.52
C GLU A 26 -1.67 -8.02 2.57
N LEU A 27 -1.93 -7.31 1.46
CA LEU A 27 -2.83 -7.79 0.41
C LEU A 27 -2.37 -9.09 -0.23
N ALA A 28 -1.07 -9.22 -0.49
CA ALA A 28 -0.50 -10.45 -1.03
C ALA A 28 -0.61 -11.63 -0.03
N LYS A 29 -0.50 -11.38 1.28
CA LYS A 29 -0.74 -12.38 2.33
C LYS A 29 -2.22 -12.75 2.44
N ASP A 30 -3.13 -11.77 2.44
CA ASP A 30 -4.58 -11.97 2.51
C ASP A 30 -5.10 -12.81 1.34
N LEU A 31 -4.50 -12.61 0.16
CA LEU A 31 -4.84 -13.33 -1.06
C LEU A 31 -4.02 -14.62 -1.27
N GLY A 32 -3.03 -14.89 -0.43
CA GLY A 32 -2.27 -16.14 -0.42
C GLY A 32 -1.26 -16.31 -1.54
N PHE A 33 -0.78 -15.22 -2.16
CA PHE A 33 0.31 -15.27 -3.16
C PHE A 33 1.58 -14.55 -2.71
N TYR A 34 1.67 -14.20 -1.43
CA TYR A 34 2.87 -13.59 -0.86
C TYR A 34 4.13 -14.43 -1.07
N ASP A 35 4.04 -15.75 -0.96
CA ASP A 35 5.16 -16.66 -1.21
C ASP A 35 5.72 -16.51 -2.64
N VAL A 36 4.84 -16.38 -3.64
CA VAL A 36 5.23 -16.14 -5.04
C VAL A 36 5.91 -14.78 -5.19
N VAL A 37 5.43 -13.76 -4.48
CA VAL A 37 6.06 -12.43 -4.47
C VAL A 37 7.42 -12.46 -3.79
N GLN A 38 7.63 -13.30 -2.78
CA GLN A 38 8.93 -13.46 -2.13
C GLN A 38 9.91 -14.26 -2.99
N GLU A 39 9.46 -15.33 -3.65
CA GLU A 39 10.32 -16.20 -4.47
C GLU A 39 10.60 -15.63 -5.87
N GLU A 40 9.58 -15.14 -6.57
CA GLU A 40 9.64 -14.71 -7.96
C GLU A 40 9.47 -13.20 -8.14
N GLY A 41 9.08 -12.48 -7.08
CA GLY A 41 8.75 -11.07 -7.16
C GLY A 41 7.33 -10.82 -7.67
N TRP A 42 6.93 -9.54 -7.72
CA TRP A 42 5.62 -9.13 -8.23
C TRP A 42 5.39 -9.47 -9.71
N GLY A 43 6.44 -9.84 -10.45
CA GLY A 43 6.33 -10.29 -11.84
C GLY A 43 5.93 -11.76 -12.00
N GLY A 44 6.05 -12.57 -10.95
CA GLY A 44 5.69 -13.99 -10.97
C GLY A 44 4.23 -14.30 -10.64
N ILE A 45 3.48 -13.31 -10.15
CA ILE A 45 2.06 -13.51 -9.79
C ILE A 45 1.21 -13.73 -11.05
N LYS A 46 0.18 -14.58 -10.95
CA LYS A 46 -0.71 -14.82 -12.09
C LYS A 46 -1.58 -13.58 -12.33
N ALA A 47 -2.03 -13.40 -13.58
CA ALA A 47 -2.95 -12.32 -13.92
C ALA A 47 -4.23 -12.31 -13.05
N ARG A 48 -4.69 -13.50 -12.61
CA ARG A 48 -5.81 -13.65 -11.68
C ARG A 48 -5.50 -13.08 -10.28
N ASP A 49 -4.30 -13.29 -9.78
CA ASP A 49 -3.88 -12.84 -8.45
C ASP A 49 -3.73 -11.33 -8.42
N ALA A 50 -3.13 -10.76 -9.48
CA ALA A 50 -3.10 -9.32 -9.69
C ALA A 50 -4.51 -8.71 -9.74
N GLY A 51 -5.45 -9.33 -10.45
CA GLY A 51 -6.84 -8.87 -10.51
C GLY A 51 -7.54 -8.89 -9.14
N ASN A 52 -7.36 -9.97 -8.38
CA ASN A 52 -7.89 -10.06 -7.01
C ASN A 52 -7.27 -9.00 -6.09
N MET A 53 -5.96 -8.74 -6.22
CA MET A 53 -5.26 -7.71 -5.45
C MET A 53 -5.81 -6.32 -5.72
N VAL A 54 -5.97 -5.96 -6.99
CA VAL A 54 -6.52 -4.65 -7.38
C VAL A 54 -7.96 -4.50 -6.86
N LYS A 55 -8.78 -5.55 -6.96
CA LYS A 55 -10.14 -5.53 -6.43
C LYS A 55 -10.17 -5.27 -4.93
N ARG A 56 -9.39 -6.01 -4.14
CA ARG A 56 -9.30 -5.82 -2.68
C ARG A 56 -8.76 -4.43 -2.31
N ALA A 57 -7.78 -3.93 -3.05
CA ALA A 57 -7.23 -2.59 -2.84
C ALA A 57 -8.29 -1.49 -3.07
N ILE A 58 -9.14 -1.64 -4.09
CA ILE A 58 -10.24 -0.70 -4.37
C ILE A 58 -11.29 -0.77 -3.25
N GLU A 59 -11.70 -1.97 -2.83
CA GLU A 59 -12.66 -2.15 -1.74
C GLU A 59 -12.18 -1.45 -0.45
N LEU A 60 -10.91 -1.69 -0.06
CA LEU A 60 -10.32 -1.04 1.10
C LEU A 60 -10.25 0.49 0.92
N ALA A 61 -9.89 0.98 -0.27
CA ALA A 61 -9.87 2.42 -0.53
C ALA A 61 -11.25 3.06 -0.39
N GLU A 62 -12.31 2.40 -0.88
CA GLU A 62 -13.70 2.83 -0.72
C GLU A 62 -14.12 2.83 0.76
N GLU A 63 -13.77 1.80 1.54
CA GLU A 63 -14.04 1.73 2.98
C GLU A 63 -13.31 2.85 3.77
N HIS A 64 -12.05 3.10 3.43
CA HIS A 64 -11.25 4.17 4.01
C HIS A 64 -11.83 5.55 3.68
N LEU A 65 -12.22 5.79 2.43
CA LEU A 65 -12.88 7.02 1.99
C LEU A 65 -14.22 7.24 2.68
N ALA A 66 -15.01 6.18 2.87
CA ALA A 66 -16.26 6.25 3.63
C ALA A 66 -16.02 6.62 5.10
N SER A 67 -14.94 6.10 5.70
CA SER A 67 -14.55 6.38 7.08
C SER A 67 -13.95 7.78 7.27
N GLU A 68 -13.15 8.27 6.31
CA GLU A 68 -12.56 9.61 6.34
C GLU A 68 -13.64 10.71 6.23
N LYS A 69 -14.71 10.49 5.47
CA LYS A 69 -15.85 11.43 5.39
C LYS A 69 -16.56 11.65 6.73
N GLN A 70 -16.45 10.72 7.68
CA GLN A 70 -17.06 10.87 9.00
C GLN A 70 -16.20 11.66 9.99
N SER A 71 -14.90 11.80 9.72
CA SER A 71 -13.94 12.48 10.61
C SER A 71 -13.68 13.95 10.26
N GLY A 72 -14.18 14.42 9.10
CA GLY A 72 -14.05 15.81 8.64
C GLY A 72 -15.21 16.75 9.04
N ASN A 73 -16.13 16.30 9.89
CA ASN A 73 -17.31 17.08 10.32
C ASN A 73 -17.39 17.20 11.87
N SER A 74 -16.25 17.40 12.53
CA SER A 74 -16.17 17.63 13.98
C SER A 74 -15.31 18.84 14.29
#